data_AF-I4FXN7-F1
#
_entry.id   AF-I4FXN7-F1
#
_cell.length_a   1.000
_cell.length_b   1.000
_cell.length_c   1.000
_cell.angle_alpha   90.00
_cell.angle_beta   90.00
_cell.angle_gamma   90.00
#
_symmetry.space_group_name_H-M   'P 1'
#
loop_
_entity.id
_entity.type
_entity.pdbx_description
1 polymer ?
#
loop_
_entity_poly.entity_id
_entity_poly.type
_entity_poly.pdbx_seq_one_letter_code
_entity_poly.pdbx_strand_id
1 'polypeptide(L)'
;MPNGVLTMKSDRTLCPSARENSPDSVIFGIAAGTVEEPRVAYLPEIQPVTPEILALAQPVTPTEVFRFAASCAEKECVHFDGKDCRLARRVAQGLAEVTDILPPCRIRQNCRWWLQEGKAACLRCPQVVTDNYNPSETFVKVAEPES
;
A
#
# COMPACT_ATOMS: atom_id res chain seq x y z
N MET A 1 -0.16 19.81 -23.75
CA MET A 1 0.57 19.17 -22.64
C MET A 1 0.32 17.68 -22.75
N PRO A 2 1.33 16.81 -22.96
CA PRO A 2 1.05 15.41 -23.21
C PRO A 2 0.63 14.72 -21.91
N ASN A 3 -0.63 14.25 -21.89
CA ASN A 3 -1.12 13.28 -20.90
C ASN A 3 -0.38 11.96 -21.12
N GLY A 4 0.77 11.80 -20.45
CA GLY A 4 1.52 10.56 -20.44
C GLY A 4 0.83 9.56 -19.51
N VAL A 5 0.00 8.69 -20.07
CA VAL A 5 -0.53 7.52 -19.37
C VAL A 5 0.65 6.60 -19.03
N LEU A 6 1.14 6.68 -17.80
CA LEU A 6 2.20 5.81 -17.29
C LEU A 6 1.59 4.42 -17.02
N THR A 7 1.58 3.58 -18.04
CA THR A 7 1.32 2.15 -17.86
C THR A 7 2.64 1.49 -17.44
N MET A 8 2.93 1.42 -16.14
CA MET A 8 4.07 0.63 -15.66
C MET A 8 3.77 -0.86 -15.80
N LYS A 9 4.29 -1.47 -16.86
CA LYS A 9 4.59 -2.90 -16.87
C LYS A 9 6.00 -3.05 -16.31
N SER A 10 6.10 -3.11 -14.97
CA SER A 10 7.37 -3.30 -14.28
C SER A 10 7.66 -4.79 -14.18
N ASP A 11 8.83 -5.28 -14.58
CA ASP A 11 9.27 -6.65 -14.25
C ASP A 11 9.64 -6.81 -12.76
N ARG A 12 9.57 -5.73 -11.98
CA ARG A 12 9.96 -5.70 -10.57
C ARG A 12 8.75 -5.90 -9.66
N THR A 13 8.99 -6.58 -8.54
CA THR A 13 8.00 -6.73 -7.48
C THR A 13 7.82 -5.41 -6.73
N LEU A 14 6.57 -4.96 -6.59
CA LEU A 14 6.19 -3.70 -5.94
C LEU A 14 5.74 -3.95 -4.49
N CYS A 15 6.17 -3.09 -3.57
CA CYS A 15 5.68 -3.05 -2.20
C CYS A 15 4.45 -2.13 -2.12
N PRO A 16 3.27 -2.61 -1.67
CA PRO A 16 2.05 -1.80 -1.54
C PRO A 16 1.99 -0.95 -0.25
N SER A 17 3.07 -1.00 0.54
CA SER A 17 3.28 -0.27 1.79
C SER A 17 4.57 0.55 1.72
N ALA A 18 4.98 0.94 0.51
CA ALA A 18 6.09 1.86 0.32
C ALA A 18 5.73 3.26 0.85
N ARG A 19 6.74 4.14 0.88
CA ARG A 19 6.59 5.55 1.20
C ARG A 19 6.87 6.40 -0.04
N GLU A 20 6.56 7.68 0.05
CA GLU A 20 6.76 8.70 -0.99
C GLU A 20 8.23 8.97 -1.31
N ASN A 21 9.14 8.66 -0.38
CA ASN A 21 10.57 8.97 -0.48
C ASN A 21 11.36 8.08 -1.45
N SER A 22 10.81 6.96 -1.91
CA SER A 22 11.46 6.14 -2.93
C SER A 22 11.40 6.84 -4.29
N PRO A 23 12.50 6.85 -5.07
CA PRO A 23 12.57 7.58 -6.35
C PRO A 23 11.64 7.00 -7.43
N ASP A 24 11.21 5.75 -7.29
CA ASP A 24 10.26 5.06 -8.16
C ASP A 24 8.87 4.90 -7.52
N SER A 25 8.59 5.68 -6.47
CA SER A 25 7.30 5.66 -5.80
C SER A 25 6.20 6.20 -6.71
N VAL A 26 5.05 5.54 -6.65
CA VAL A 26 3.82 5.89 -7.35
C VAL A 26 2.63 5.83 -6.40
N ILE A 27 1.62 6.63 -6.66
CA ILE A 27 0.36 6.61 -5.90
C ILE A 27 -0.62 5.71 -6.65
N PHE A 28 -1.20 4.74 -5.95
CA PHE A 28 -2.17 3.81 -6.54
C PHE A 28 -3.55 3.87 -5.86
N GLY A 29 -3.67 4.63 -4.78
CA GLY A 29 -4.92 4.81 -4.05
C GLY A 29 -4.87 6.00 -3.10
N ILE A 30 -6.04 6.37 -2.60
CA ILE A 30 -6.24 7.43 -1.61
C ILE A 30 -6.93 6.81 -0.41
N ALA A 31 -6.43 7.09 0.79
CA ALA A 31 -7.09 6.76 2.04
C ALA A 31 -8.42 7.52 2.12
N ALA A 32 -9.48 6.78 2.40
CA ALA A 32 -10.85 7.24 2.47
C ALA A 32 -11.54 6.52 3.64
N GLY A 33 -12.86 6.70 3.78
CA GLY A 33 -13.59 6.16 4.91
C GLY A 33 -13.44 7.04 6.15
N THR A 34 -13.56 6.43 7.33
CA THR A 34 -13.40 7.13 8.61
C THR A 34 -12.08 6.74 9.26
N VAL A 35 -11.73 7.45 10.33
CA VAL A 35 -10.55 7.16 11.14
C VAL A 35 -10.61 5.75 11.74
N GLU A 36 -11.80 5.33 12.19
CA GLU A 36 -12.04 4.02 12.81
C GLU A 36 -12.15 2.90 11.76
N GLU A 37 -12.64 3.22 10.57
CA GLU A 37 -12.81 2.27 9.47
C GLU A 37 -12.15 2.80 8.19
N PRO A 38 -10.80 2.83 8.16
CA PRO A 38 -10.10 3.29 6.99
C PRO A 38 -10.42 2.38 5.80
N ARG A 39 -10.59 3.00 4.64
CA ARG A 39 -10.77 2.36 3.35
C ARG A 39 -9.82 3.00 2.35
N VAL A 40 -9.67 2.37 1.18
CA VAL A 40 -8.84 2.90 0.10
C VAL A 40 -9.70 3.02 -1.14
N ALA A 41 -9.80 4.25 -1.64
CA ALA A 41 -10.27 4.53 -2.98
C ALA A 41 -9.12 4.28 -3.96
N TYR A 42 -9.23 3.22 -4.77
CA TYR A 42 -8.21 2.88 -5.75
C TYR A 42 -8.29 3.81 -6.95
N LEU A 43 -7.14 4.31 -7.38
CA LEU A 43 -7.08 5.17 -8.56
C LEU A 43 -7.27 4.34 -9.84
N PRO A 44 -7.99 4.87 -10.85
CA PRO A 44 -8.13 4.19 -12.12
C PRO A 44 -6.77 4.04 -12.82
N GLU A 45 -5.83 4.95 -12.56
CA GLU A 45 -4.45 4.91 -13.06
C GLU A 45 -3.47 5.30 -11.95
N ILE A 46 -2.29 4.69 -11.93
CA ILE A 46 -1.22 5.10 -11.01
C ILE A 46 -0.76 6.52 -11.34
N GLN A 47 -0.44 7.29 -10.30
CA GLN A 47 0.06 8.65 -10.45
C GLN A 47 1.53 8.71 -10.03
N PRO A 48 2.38 9.47 -10.74
CA PRO A 48 3.74 9.73 -10.27
C PRO A 48 3.69 10.53 -8.97
N VAL A 49 4.69 10.35 -8.11
CA VAL A 49 4.87 11.20 -6.94
C VAL A 49 5.49 12.52 -7.39
N THR A 50 4.76 13.62 -7.26
CA THR A 50 5.26 14.97 -7.54
C THR A 50 5.07 15.89 -6.34
N PRO A 51 5.88 16.96 -6.19
CA PRO A 51 5.71 17.93 -5.11
C PRO A 51 4.30 18.52 -5.05
N GLU A 52 3.68 18.77 -6.21
CA GLU A 52 2.33 19.33 -6.30
C GLU A 52 1.28 18.36 -5.77
N ILE A 53 1.40 17.06 -6.05
CA ILE A 53 0.49 16.04 -5.53
C ILE A 53 0.70 15.85 -4.02
N LEU A 54 1.95 15.80 -3.56
CA LEU A 54 2.24 15.68 -2.13
C LEU A 54 1.71 16.89 -1.34
N ALA A 55 1.74 18.10 -1.91
CA ALA A 55 1.18 19.28 -1.28
C ALA A 55 -0.34 19.19 -1.04
N LEU A 56 -1.08 18.36 -1.80
CA LEU A 56 -2.51 18.14 -1.59
C LEU A 56 -2.82 17.41 -0.27
N ALA A 57 -1.83 16.74 0.34
CA ALA A 57 -1.99 16.11 1.64
C ALA A 57 -1.90 17.10 2.81
N GLN A 58 -1.46 18.34 2.59
CA GLN A 58 -1.32 19.29 3.69
C GLN A 58 -2.67 19.62 4.36
N PRO A 59 -2.69 19.79 5.69
CA PRO A 59 -1.53 19.88 6.60
C PRO A 59 -1.03 18.54 7.17
N VAL A 60 -1.61 17.41 6.77
CA VAL A 60 -1.22 16.07 7.25
C VAL A 60 -0.09 15.47 6.41
N THR A 61 0.43 14.31 6.82
CA THR A 61 1.49 13.63 6.06
C THR A 61 0.93 12.97 4.79
N PRO A 62 1.73 12.88 3.70
CA PRO A 62 1.29 12.20 2.48
C PRO A 62 0.87 10.75 2.70
N THR A 63 1.49 10.04 3.64
CA THR A 63 1.21 8.63 3.98
C THR A 63 -0.10 8.42 4.75
N GLU A 64 -0.69 9.48 5.31
CA GLU A 64 -2.05 9.48 5.85
C GLU A 64 -3.11 9.54 4.74
N VAL A 65 -2.79 10.18 3.61
CA VAL A 65 -3.75 10.46 2.53
C VAL A 65 -3.57 9.53 1.34
N PHE A 66 -2.34 9.19 0.96
CA PHE A 66 -2.03 8.46 -0.25
C PHE A 66 -1.50 7.06 0.05
N ARG A 67 -1.89 6.11 -0.79
CA ARG A 67 -1.31 4.78 -0.84
C ARG A 67 -0.22 4.74 -1.90
N PHE A 68 1.01 4.55 -1.43
CA PHE A 68 2.19 4.48 -2.28
C PHE A 68 2.62 3.04 -2.57
N ALA A 69 3.17 2.85 -3.77
CA ALA A 69 3.90 1.66 -4.14
C ALA A 69 5.23 2.02 -4.77
N ALA A 70 6.26 1.23 -4.47
CA ALA A 70 7.61 1.38 -5.02
C ALA A 70 8.26 -0.01 -5.16
N SER A 71 9.47 -0.10 -5.71
CA SER A 71 10.24 -1.35 -5.71
C SER A 71 10.33 -1.95 -4.31
N CYS A 72 10.10 -3.26 -4.20
CA CYS A 72 10.22 -3.96 -2.93
C CYS A 72 11.68 -3.98 -2.48
N ALA A 73 11.95 -3.43 -1.28
CA ALA A 73 13.30 -3.37 -0.72
C ALA A 73 13.85 -4.73 -0.24
N GLU A 74 13.00 -5.77 -0.18
CA GLU A 74 13.36 -7.13 0.23
C GLU A 74 14.25 -7.14 1.48
N LYS A 75 15.52 -7.55 1.37
CA LYS A 75 16.46 -7.71 2.49
C LYS A 75 16.74 -6.41 3.25
N GLU A 76 16.52 -5.25 2.63
CA GLU A 76 16.66 -3.93 3.27
C GLU A 76 15.38 -3.50 4.00
N CYS A 77 14.34 -4.33 4.00
CA CYS A 77 13.09 -4.09 4.71
C CYS A 77 13.01 -4.91 5.99
N VAL A 78 12.71 -4.25 7.12
CA VAL A 78 12.56 -4.90 8.44
C VAL A 78 11.50 -6.01 8.45
N HIS A 79 10.50 -5.94 7.57
CA HIS A 79 9.43 -6.94 7.47
C HIS A 79 9.80 -8.15 6.60
N PHE A 80 10.95 -8.17 5.95
CA PHE A 80 11.36 -9.28 5.09
C PHE A 80 12.23 -10.26 5.88
N ASP A 81 11.99 -11.56 5.76
CA ASP A 81 12.74 -12.60 6.51
C ASP A 81 13.89 -13.23 5.71
N GLY A 82 14.21 -12.64 4.56
CA GLY A 82 15.19 -13.17 3.60
C GLY A 82 14.56 -13.98 2.47
N LYS A 83 13.28 -14.36 2.59
CA LYS A 83 12.51 -15.05 1.55
C LYS A 83 11.15 -14.41 1.28
N ASP A 84 10.39 -14.14 2.34
CA ASP A 84 9.01 -13.69 2.29
C ASP A 84 8.82 -12.38 3.08
N CYS A 85 7.76 -11.66 2.72
CA CYS A 85 7.29 -10.49 3.46
C CYS A 85 6.43 -10.94 4.64
N ARG A 86 6.94 -10.82 5.87
CA ARG A 86 6.20 -11.12 7.11
C ARG A 86 4.98 -10.22 7.28
N LEU A 87 5.07 -8.96 6.86
CA LEU A 87 3.92 -8.04 6.90
C LEU A 87 2.78 -8.50 6.00
N ALA A 88 3.07 -9.01 4.80
CA ALA A 88 2.03 -9.55 3.92
C ALA A 88 1.28 -10.72 4.58
N ARG A 89 2.04 -11.64 5.20
CA ARG A 89 1.50 -12.78 5.94
C ARG A 89 0.63 -12.33 7.12
N ARG A 90 1.13 -11.41 7.96
CA ARG A 90 0.37 -10.88 9.09
C ARG A 90 -0.89 -10.16 8.67
N VAL A 91 -0.85 -9.39 7.57
CA VAL A 91 -2.05 -8.77 7.00
C VAL A 91 -3.05 -9.84 6.57
N ALA A 92 -2.61 -10.84 5.81
CA ALA A 92 -3.49 -11.90 5.31
C ALA A 92 -4.15 -12.73 6.42
N GLN A 93 -3.44 -12.94 7.54
CA GLN A 93 -3.90 -13.82 8.62
C GLN A 93 -4.55 -13.07 9.80
N GLY A 94 -4.10 -11.84 10.08
CA GLY A 94 -4.42 -11.12 11.30
C GLY A 94 -5.51 -10.05 11.18
N LEU A 95 -5.82 -9.59 9.97
CA LEU A 95 -6.89 -8.61 9.76
C LEU A 95 -8.19 -9.28 9.31
N ALA A 96 -9.33 -8.66 9.64
CA ALA A 96 -10.63 -9.06 9.09
C ALA A 96 -10.74 -8.65 7.62
N GLU A 97 -11.49 -9.39 6.80
CA GLU A 97 -11.80 -8.95 5.43
C GLU A 97 -12.69 -7.70 5.48
N VAL A 98 -12.41 -6.73 4.61
CA VAL A 98 -13.17 -5.46 4.55
C VAL A 98 -13.85 -5.26 3.20
N THR A 99 -13.76 -6.25 2.33
CA THR A 99 -14.43 -6.28 1.04
C THR A 99 -14.57 -7.73 0.58
N ASP A 100 -15.68 -8.04 -0.10
CA ASP A 100 -15.97 -9.37 -0.65
C ASP A 100 -15.46 -9.53 -2.10
N ILE A 101 -15.11 -8.41 -2.73
CA ILE A 101 -14.64 -8.34 -4.12
C ILE A 101 -13.21 -7.82 -4.20
N LEU A 102 -12.44 -8.34 -5.15
CA LEU A 102 -11.10 -7.83 -5.38
C LEU A 102 -11.17 -6.39 -5.91
N PRO A 103 -10.52 -5.41 -5.26
CA PRO A 103 -10.55 -4.02 -5.72
C PRO A 103 -9.87 -3.87 -7.09
N PRO A 104 -10.10 -2.81 -7.87
CA PRO A 104 -9.43 -2.59 -9.16
C PRO A 104 -7.97 -2.09 -9.00
N CYS A 105 -7.19 -2.78 -8.16
CA CYS A 105 -5.82 -2.40 -7.81
C CYS A 105 -4.85 -2.50 -9.00
N ARG A 106 -4.35 -1.35 -9.46
CA ARG A 106 -3.49 -1.24 -10.65
C ARG A 106 -2.09 -1.85 -10.50
N ILE A 107 -1.60 -2.03 -9.28
CA ILE A 107 -0.30 -2.66 -9.02
C ILE A 107 -0.38 -4.18 -8.82
N ARG A 108 -1.59 -4.78 -8.85
CA ARG A 108 -1.83 -6.18 -8.43
C ARG A 108 -0.87 -7.18 -9.07
N GLN A 109 -0.69 -7.11 -10.38
CA GLN A 109 0.11 -8.09 -11.13
C GLN A 109 1.57 -8.16 -10.66
N ASN A 110 2.08 -7.09 -10.05
CA ASN A 110 3.45 -6.99 -9.56
C ASN A 110 3.55 -6.84 -8.03
N CYS A 111 2.42 -6.81 -7.32
CA CYS A 111 2.40 -6.51 -5.89
C CYS A 111 2.93 -7.68 -5.07
N ARG A 112 3.92 -7.45 -4.20
CA ARG A 112 4.49 -8.45 -3.28
C ARG A 112 3.42 -9.22 -2.52
N TRP A 113 2.44 -8.51 -1.97
CA TRP A 113 1.38 -9.13 -1.15
C TRP A 113 0.47 -10.03 -1.98
N TRP A 114 0.19 -9.64 -3.23
CA TRP A 114 -0.59 -10.48 -4.15
C TRP A 114 0.23 -11.70 -4.60
N LEU A 115 1.49 -11.50 -4.98
CA LEU A 115 2.37 -12.57 -5.44
C LEU A 115 2.63 -13.62 -4.34
N GLN A 116 2.62 -13.21 -3.07
CA GLN A 116 2.85 -14.09 -1.93
C GLN A 116 1.56 -14.70 -1.35
N GLU A 117 0.55 -13.88 -1.03
CA GLU A 117 -0.65 -14.30 -0.28
C GLU A 117 -1.95 -14.22 -1.11
N GLY A 118 -1.89 -13.73 -2.35
CA GLY A 118 -3.01 -13.71 -3.29
C GLY A 118 -4.24 -12.94 -2.79
N LYS A 119 -5.42 -13.57 -2.96
CA LYS A 119 -6.71 -12.99 -2.58
C LYS A 119 -6.77 -12.68 -1.08
N ALA A 120 -6.16 -13.51 -0.22
CA ALA A 120 -6.22 -13.34 1.23
C ALA A 120 -5.69 -11.98 1.69
N ALA A 121 -4.56 -11.53 1.14
CA ALA A 121 -4.06 -10.18 1.40
C ALA A 121 -4.93 -9.09 0.74
N CYS A 122 -5.40 -9.32 -0.49
CA CYS A 122 -6.14 -8.29 -1.24
C CYS A 122 -7.52 -7.95 -0.67
N LEU A 123 -8.21 -8.87 0.02
CA LEU A 123 -9.48 -8.56 0.70
C LEU A 123 -9.29 -7.72 1.98
N ARG A 124 -8.05 -7.58 2.45
CA ARG A 124 -7.67 -6.87 3.67
C ARG A 124 -6.81 -5.63 3.38
N CYS A 125 -6.18 -5.55 2.22
CA CYS A 125 -5.39 -4.40 1.79
C CYS A 125 -6.13 -3.05 1.79
N PRO A 126 -7.45 -2.96 1.50
CA PRO A 126 -8.16 -1.68 1.44
C PRO A 126 -8.23 -0.92 2.77
N GLN A 127 -7.99 -1.55 3.91
CA GLN A 127 -8.01 -0.90 5.22
C GLN A 127 -6.61 -0.59 5.76
N VAL A 128 -5.56 -0.96 5.01
CA VAL A 128 -4.18 -0.59 5.39
C VAL A 128 -3.98 0.88 5.05
N VAL A 129 -3.50 1.67 6.01
CA VAL A 129 -3.01 3.04 5.79
C VAL A 129 -1.65 3.08 6.47
N THR A 130 -0.62 3.57 5.76
CA THR A 130 0.78 3.45 6.21
C THR A 130 1.00 4.19 7.52
N ASP A 131 0.48 5.43 7.60
CA ASP A 131 0.44 6.18 8.84
C ASP A 131 -1.04 6.44 9.18
N ASN A 132 -1.61 5.66 10.09
CA ASN A 132 -2.95 5.86 10.61
C ASN A 132 -2.85 6.53 12.00
N TYR A 133 -3.44 7.72 12.18
CA TYR A 133 -3.35 8.50 13.42
C TYR A 133 -4.11 7.86 14.60
N ASN A 134 -5.09 6.99 14.34
CA ASN A 134 -5.82 6.24 15.38
C ASN A 134 -5.98 4.77 14.96
N PRO A 135 -4.89 4.00 14.89
CA PRO A 135 -4.95 2.61 14.46
C PRO A 135 -5.63 1.77 15.54
N SER A 136 -6.51 0.85 15.14
CA SER A 136 -7.00 -0.16 16.09
C SER A 136 -5.83 -0.98 16.67
N GLU A 137 -5.99 -1.51 17.88
CA GLU A 137 -4.95 -2.34 18.51
C GLU A 137 -4.51 -3.53 17.64
N THR A 138 -5.43 -4.09 16.86
CA THR A 138 -5.15 -5.19 15.93
C THR A 138 -4.24 -4.73 14.80
N PHE A 139 -4.47 -3.52 14.27
CA PHE A 139 -3.61 -2.94 13.23
C PHE A 139 -2.19 -2.71 13.72
N VAL A 140 -2.04 -2.19 14.95
CA VAL A 140 -0.73 -1.96 15.56
C VAL A 140 0.05 -3.27 15.64
N LYS A 141 -0.55 -4.33 16.20
CA LYS A 141 0.07 -5.66 16.32
C LYS A 141 0.46 -6.27 14.96
N VAL A 142 -0.35 -6.04 13.92
CA VAL A 142 -0.06 -6.54 12.56
C VAL A 142 1.08 -5.74 11.90
N ALA A 143 1.16 -4.44 12.15
CA ALA A 143 2.18 -3.56 11.59
C ALA A 143 3.55 -3.74 12.26
N GLU A 144 3.60 -4.01 13.57
CA GLU A 144 4.85 -4.14 14.31
C GLU A 144 5.79 -5.24 13.76
N PRO A 145 7.08 -4.94 13.50
CA PRO A 145 8.05 -5.98 13.15
C PRO A 145 8.16 -7.02 14.27
N GLU A 146 8.23 -8.30 13.90
CA GLU A 146 8.59 -9.34 14.87
C GLU A 146 10.10 -9.27 15.11
N SER A 147 10.50 -9.28 16.39
CA SER A 147 11.89 -9.32 16.86
C SER A 147 12.62 -10.59 16.43
#